data_AF-A0A935B9G1-F1
#
_entry.id   AF-A0A935B9G1-F1
#
_cell.length_a   1.000
_cell.length_b   1.000
_cell.length_c   1.000
_cell.angle_alpha   90.00
_cell.angle_beta   90.00
_cell.angle_gamma   90.00
#
_symmetry.space_group_name_H-M   'P 1'
#
loop_
_entity.id
_entity.type
_entity.pdbx_description
1 polymer ?
#
loop_
_entity_poly.entity_id
_entity_poly.type
_entity_poly.pdbx_seq_one_letter_code
_entity_poly.pdbx_strand_id
1 'polypeptide(L)'
;MMATRPAKLPKVKGAKKRSPNLREMPVKAKKTAPVQRPRVCLDLDGVIATYGKWRGFDHIGPPVPGAVDFARQLSEVADIIVFTARCSGDPGPDGDMPLLTTGQMRIKVIEWLEKHHFPYKDVYVGQGKPRVAAFIDDRAVSCSPQTDADAFDTALDSVYKILGRKARKR
;
A
#
# COMPACT_ATOMS: atom_id res chain seq x y z
N MET A 1 -30.42 32.74 -16.91
CA MET A 1 -29.06 32.64 -16.35
C MET A 1 -28.10 33.25 -17.36
N MET A 2 -27.45 34.36 -16.99
CA MET A 2 -26.58 35.16 -17.87
C MET A 2 -25.22 34.48 -18.04
N ALA A 3 -24.85 34.13 -19.27
CA ALA A 3 -23.52 33.66 -19.63
C ALA A 3 -22.61 34.86 -19.92
N THR A 4 -21.58 35.08 -19.10
CA THR A 4 -20.58 36.13 -19.31
C THR A 4 -19.45 35.63 -20.21
N ARG A 5 -19.18 36.37 -21.30
CA ARG A 5 -18.04 36.14 -22.20
C ARG A 5 -16.72 36.54 -21.53
N PRO A 6 -15.63 35.78 -21.66
CA PRO A 6 -14.33 36.18 -21.13
C PRO A 6 -13.67 37.28 -21.98
N ALA A 7 -12.99 38.23 -21.32
CA ALA A 7 -12.32 39.37 -21.94
C ALA A 7 -10.97 38.99 -22.60
N LYS A 8 -10.55 39.75 -23.63
CA LYS A 8 -9.28 39.55 -24.35
C LYS A 8 -8.06 39.90 -23.49
N LEU A 9 -7.05 39.02 -23.51
CA LEU A 9 -5.75 39.22 -22.86
C LEU A 9 -4.96 40.39 -23.50
N PRO A 10 -4.19 41.16 -22.69
CA PRO A 10 -3.39 42.27 -23.18
C PRO A 10 -2.16 41.79 -23.97
N LYS A 11 -1.81 42.53 -25.04
CA LYS A 11 -0.67 42.25 -25.91
C LYS A 11 0.65 42.59 -25.19
N VAL A 12 1.53 41.59 -25.05
CA VAL A 12 2.88 41.77 -24.49
C VAL A 12 3.77 42.53 -25.49
N LYS A 13 4.32 43.67 -25.07
CA LYS A 13 5.30 44.45 -25.84
C LYS A 13 6.73 43.96 -25.53
N GLY A 14 7.48 43.67 -26.60
CA GLY A 14 8.94 43.84 -26.66
C GLY A 14 9.81 42.70 -26.08
N ALA A 15 10.41 41.92 -26.97
CA ALA A 15 11.48 40.99 -26.64
C ALA A 15 12.76 41.75 -26.24
N LYS A 16 13.26 41.55 -25.01
CA LYS A 16 14.60 42.00 -24.60
C LYS A 16 15.65 40.98 -25.06
N LYS A 17 16.67 41.47 -25.77
CA LYS A 17 17.83 40.70 -26.28
C LYS A 17 18.57 40.01 -25.13
N ARG A 18 18.90 38.72 -25.31
CA ARG A 18 19.72 37.90 -24.39
C ARG A 18 21.17 38.37 -24.40
N SER A 19 21.73 38.63 -23.23
CA SER A 19 23.16 38.89 -23.02
C SER A 19 23.97 37.58 -23.12
N PRO A 20 25.11 37.52 -23.84
CA PRO A 20 25.94 36.35 -23.92
C PRO A 20 27.04 36.44 -22.87
N ASN A 21 26.82 35.89 -21.67
CA ASN A 21 27.90 35.48 -20.76
C ASN A 21 27.30 34.73 -19.57
N LEU A 22 27.08 33.43 -19.75
CA LEU A 22 26.99 32.48 -18.65
C LEU A 22 28.27 31.65 -18.69
N ARG A 23 29.16 31.88 -17.73
CA ARG A 23 30.33 31.01 -17.53
C ARG A 23 29.81 29.61 -17.22
N GLU A 24 30.22 28.63 -18.02
CA GLU A 24 29.95 27.23 -17.74
C GLU A 24 30.66 26.83 -16.45
N MET A 25 29.88 26.47 -15.42
CA MET A 25 30.40 25.89 -14.20
C MET A 25 30.62 24.39 -14.43
N PRO A 26 31.72 23.80 -13.90
CA PRO A 26 31.96 22.37 -14.03
C PRO A 26 30.82 21.59 -13.37
N VAL A 27 30.15 20.75 -14.15
CA VAL A 27 29.07 19.88 -13.69
C VAL A 27 29.67 18.87 -12.72
N LYS A 28 29.41 19.05 -11.41
CA LYS A 28 29.77 18.07 -10.39
C LYS A 28 29.15 16.72 -10.77
N ALA A 29 29.97 15.67 -10.81
CA ALA A 29 29.53 14.31 -11.07
C ALA A 29 28.39 13.94 -10.11
N LYS A 30 27.23 13.56 -10.67
CA LYS A 30 26.08 13.11 -9.88
C LYS A 30 26.48 11.84 -9.15
N LYS A 31 26.47 11.88 -7.81
CA LYS A 31 26.53 10.65 -6.99
C LYS A 31 25.36 9.77 -7.42
N THR A 32 25.64 8.54 -7.85
CA THR A 32 24.62 7.56 -8.17
C THR A 32 23.82 7.27 -6.90
N ALA A 33 22.50 7.48 -6.96
CA ALA A 33 21.62 7.17 -5.84
C ALA A 33 21.71 5.67 -5.50
N PRO A 34 21.58 5.27 -4.23
CA PRO A 34 21.58 3.86 -3.85
C PRO A 34 20.45 3.12 -4.58
N VAL A 35 20.75 1.92 -5.06
CA VAL A 35 19.76 1.03 -5.68
C VAL A 35 18.73 0.66 -4.60
N GLN A 36 17.48 1.10 -4.78
CA GLN A 36 16.41 0.77 -3.84
C GLN A 36 15.96 -0.68 -4.05
N ARG A 37 15.85 -1.44 -2.95
CA ARG A 37 15.30 -2.80 -2.99
C ARG A 37 13.81 -2.75 -3.34
N PRO A 38 13.27 -3.77 -4.04
CA PRO A 38 11.82 -3.89 -4.25
C PRO A 38 11.10 -3.91 -2.91
N ARG A 39 9.91 -3.31 -2.85
CA ARG A 39 9.06 -3.33 -1.66
C ARG A 39 7.86 -4.25 -1.91
N VAL A 40 7.44 -4.98 -0.90
CA VAL A 40 6.23 -5.81 -0.94
C VAL A 40 5.33 -5.45 0.24
N CYS A 41 4.02 -5.43 0.00
CA CYS A 41 3.05 -5.34 1.07
C CYS A 41 2.70 -6.72 1.59
N LEU A 42 2.75 -6.89 2.89
CA LEU A 42 2.38 -8.12 3.59
C LEU A 42 1.25 -7.78 4.57
N ASP A 43 0.08 -8.36 4.36
CA ASP A 43 -1.02 -8.22 5.31
C ASP A 43 -0.70 -8.93 6.64
N LEU A 44 -1.39 -8.51 7.70
CA LEU A 44 -1.24 -9.04 9.05
C LEU A 44 -2.23 -10.19 9.33
N ASP A 45 -3.52 -9.88 9.35
CA ASP A 45 -4.57 -10.73 9.92
C ASP A 45 -5.16 -11.70 8.90
N GLY A 46 -4.80 -12.98 9.03
CA GLY A 46 -5.16 -14.01 8.06
C GLY A 46 -3.97 -14.44 7.19
N VAL A 47 -2.90 -13.64 7.19
CA VAL A 47 -1.65 -13.95 6.47
C VAL A 47 -0.55 -14.40 7.42
N ILE A 48 -0.03 -13.49 8.26
CA ILE A 48 1.07 -13.81 9.20
C ILE A 48 0.59 -13.98 10.64
N ALA A 49 -0.54 -13.38 11.00
CA ALA A 49 -1.23 -13.56 12.27
C ALA A 49 -2.52 -14.36 12.04
N THR A 50 -2.78 -15.36 12.87
CA THR A 50 -3.99 -16.19 12.77
C THR A 50 -5.22 -15.34 13.00
N TYR A 51 -6.16 -15.35 12.04
CA TYR A 51 -7.42 -14.62 12.14
C TYR A 51 -8.61 -15.58 12.08
N GLY A 52 -9.47 -15.52 13.10
CA GLY A 52 -10.73 -16.27 13.13
C GLY A 52 -11.94 -15.35 13.14
N LYS A 53 -11.96 -14.41 14.09
CA LYS A 53 -12.97 -13.36 14.19
C LYS A 53 -12.35 -12.10 14.80
N TRP A 54 -13.01 -10.98 14.61
CA TRP A 54 -12.64 -9.75 15.31
C TRP A 54 -12.80 -9.92 16.82
N ARG A 55 -11.82 -9.43 17.58
CA ARG A 55 -11.79 -9.48 19.05
C ARG A 55 -11.32 -8.14 19.63
N GLY A 56 -11.47 -7.07 18.86
CA GLY A 56 -11.00 -5.72 19.18
C GLY A 56 -9.57 -5.44 18.73
N PHE A 57 -9.23 -4.16 18.76
CA PHE A 57 -7.93 -3.62 18.33
C PHE A 57 -6.74 -4.15 19.13
N ASP A 58 -6.96 -4.55 20.39
CA ASP A 58 -5.90 -5.01 21.31
C ASP A 58 -5.51 -6.47 21.10
N HIS A 59 -6.28 -7.22 20.31
CA HIS A 59 -6.04 -8.63 20.08
C HIS A 59 -5.51 -8.88 18.67
N ILE A 60 -4.24 -9.29 18.57
CA ILE A 60 -3.64 -9.87 17.37
C ILE A 60 -3.40 -11.37 17.66
N GLY A 61 -3.81 -12.24 16.74
CA GLY A 61 -3.67 -13.69 16.90
C GLY A 61 -2.21 -14.15 16.94
N PRO A 62 -1.95 -15.42 17.31
CA PRO A 62 -0.59 -15.97 17.24
C PRO A 62 -0.11 -16.07 15.78
N PRO A 63 1.22 -16.12 15.54
CA PRO A 63 1.76 -16.32 14.21
C PRO A 63 1.17 -17.56 13.52
N VAL A 64 0.83 -17.43 12.24
CA VAL A 64 0.44 -18.59 11.41
C VAL A 64 1.66 -19.52 11.29
N PRO A 65 1.51 -20.86 11.40
CA PRO A 65 2.62 -21.79 11.23
C PRO A 65 3.36 -21.57 9.92
N GLY A 66 4.68 -21.43 9.98
CA GLY A 66 5.55 -21.15 8.81
C GLY A 66 5.64 -19.68 8.40
N ALA A 67 4.83 -18.78 8.94
CA ALA A 67 4.82 -17.37 8.53
C ALA A 67 6.14 -16.64 8.81
N VAL A 68 6.80 -16.94 9.93
CA VAL A 68 8.09 -16.31 10.29
C VAL A 68 9.18 -16.70 9.29
N ASP A 69 9.27 -17.98 8.92
CA ASP A 69 10.28 -18.46 7.97
C ASP A 69 9.99 -17.97 6.56
N PHE A 70 8.71 -17.91 6.17
CA PHE A 70 8.28 -17.25 4.94
C PHE A 70 8.72 -15.77 4.90
N ALA A 71 8.47 -15.01 5.97
CA ALA A 71 8.87 -13.61 6.05
C ALA A 71 10.39 -13.44 6.00
N ARG A 72 11.17 -14.35 6.62
CA ARG A 72 12.64 -14.36 6.51
C ARG A 72 13.10 -14.52 5.07
N GLN A 73 12.60 -15.54 4.36
CA GLN A 73 12.94 -15.75 2.95
C GLN A 73 12.51 -14.56 2.08
N LEU A 74 11.32 -14.02 2.33
CA LEU A 74 10.84 -12.83 1.62
C LEU A 74 11.74 -11.61 1.85
N SER A 75 12.26 -11.45 3.07
CA SER A 75 13.12 -10.32 3.44
C SER A 75 14.50 -10.35 2.77
N GLU A 76 14.92 -11.51 2.25
CA GLU A 76 16.17 -11.64 1.47
C GLU A 76 16.06 -10.98 0.09
N VAL A 77 14.85 -10.96 -0.48
CA VAL A 77 14.60 -10.48 -1.85
C VAL A 77 13.84 -9.15 -1.91
N ALA A 78 13.17 -8.74 -0.83
CA ALA A 78 12.38 -7.50 -0.79
C ALA A 78 12.37 -6.84 0.60
N ASP A 79 12.10 -5.53 0.62
CA ASP A 79 11.74 -4.80 1.83
C ASP A 79 10.25 -5.04 2.15
N ILE A 80 9.99 -5.68 3.29
CA ILE A 80 8.64 -6.03 3.73
C ILE A 80 7.98 -4.82 4.39
N ILE A 81 6.85 -4.40 3.85
CA ILE A 81 6.00 -3.34 4.38
C ILE A 81 4.72 -3.99 4.90
N VAL A 82 4.53 -4.01 6.22
CA VAL A 82 3.30 -4.54 6.78
C VAL A 82 2.16 -3.56 6.49
N PHE A 83 1.10 -4.06 5.85
CA PHE A 83 -0.02 -3.26 5.37
C PHE A 83 -1.32 -3.90 5.85
N THR A 84 -1.89 -3.35 6.92
CA THR A 84 -3.04 -3.92 7.62
C THR A 84 -4.14 -2.88 7.84
N ALA A 85 -5.39 -3.30 7.73
CA ALA A 85 -6.56 -2.48 8.04
C ALA A 85 -6.61 -2.02 9.50
N ARG A 86 -5.91 -2.68 10.43
CA ARG A 86 -5.81 -2.24 11.83
C ARG A 86 -5.26 -0.81 11.99
N CYS A 87 -4.52 -0.33 11.01
CA CYS A 87 -3.95 1.01 10.99
C CYS A 87 -4.77 2.02 10.16
N SER A 88 -5.94 1.65 9.62
CA SER A 88 -6.72 2.56 8.75
C SER A 88 -7.40 3.70 9.52
N GLY A 89 -7.70 3.50 10.81
CA GLY A 89 -8.49 4.45 11.60
C GLY A 89 -10.01 4.29 11.41
N ASP A 90 -10.44 3.32 10.59
CA ASP A 90 -11.84 2.98 10.40
C ASP A 90 -12.39 2.19 11.60
N PRO A 91 -13.72 2.16 11.81
CA PRO A 91 -14.34 1.26 12.76
C PRO A 91 -14.00 -0.21 12.46
N GLY A 92 -13.90 -1.03 13.50
CA GLY A 92 -13.78 -2.47 13.35
C GLY A 92 -15.02 -3.08 12.68
N PRO A 93 -14.96 -4.36 12.26
CA PRO A 93 -16.09 -5.03 11.61
C PRO A 93 -17.39 -5.03 12.43
N ASP A 94 -17.28 -4.98 13.76
CA ASP A 94 -18.41 -4.95 14.69
C ASP A 94 -18.85 -3.51 15.07
N GLY A 95 -18.28 -2.49 14.41
CA GLY A 95 -18.59 -1.07 14.62
C GLY A 95 -17.87 -0.43 15.82
N ASP A 96 -16.95 -1.14 16.48
CA ASP A 96 -16.12 -0.57 17.53
C ASP A 96 -15.14 0.46 16.97
N MET A 97 -15.08 1.63 17.61
CA MET A 97 -14.15 2.68 17.20
C MET A 97 -12.74 2.40 17.73
N PRO A 98 -11.68 2.71 16.96
CA PRO A 98 -10.33 2.68 17.48
C PRO A 98 -10.19 3.64 18.66
N LEU A 99 -9.85 3.12 19.84
CA LEU A 99 -9.45 3.95 20.98
C LEU A 99 -8.06 4.56 20.80
N LEU A 100 -7.31 4.04 19.83
CA LEU A 100 -5.94 4.42 19.53
C LEU A 100 -5.86 5.16 18.21
N THR A 101 -4.99 6.14 18.15
CA THR A 101 -4.59 6.77 16.89
C THR A 101 -3.89 5.75 15.99
N THR A 102 -3.89 6.00 14.68
CA THR A 102 -3.14 5.19 13.71
C THR A 102 -1.66 4.99 14.11
N GLY A 103 -1.01 6.02 14.67
CA GLY A 103 0.37 5.92 15.15
C GLY A 103 0.53 4.99 16.35
N GLN A 104 -0.42 4.99 17.28
CA GLN A 104 -0.42 4.06 18.41
C GLN A 104 -0.74 2.63 17.97
N MET A 105 -1.66 2.45 17.00
CA MET A 105 -1.92 1.14 16.39
C MET A 105 -0.68 0.59 15.68
N ARG A 106 0.07 1.44 14.97
CA ARG A 106 1.36 1.07 14.37
C ARG A 106 2.33 0.51 15.39
N ILE A 107 2.44 1.14 16.56
CA ILE A 107 3.32 0.68 17.65
C ILE A 107 2.90 -0.71 18.12
N LYS A 108 1.60 -0.97 18.33
CA LYS A 108 1.12 -2.31 18.72
C LYS A 108 1.45 -3.40 17.69
N VAL A 109 1.33 -3.08 16.40
CA VAL A 109 1.71 -4.01 15.33
C VAL A 109 3.23 -4.26 15.36
N ILE A 110 4.04 -3.22 15.55
CA ILE A 110 5.50 -3.33 15.70
C ILE A 110 5.87 -4.23 16.88
N GLU A 111 5.28 -4.00 18.06
CA GLU A 111 5.53 -4.81 19.26
C GLU A 111 5.20 -6.29 19.02
N TRP A 112 4.10 -6.58 18.31
CA TRP A 112 3.74 -7.94 17.95
C TRP A 112 4.76 -8.56 16.98
N LEU A 113 5.19 -7.83 15.95
CA LEU A 113 6.18 -8.30 14.97
C LEU A 113 7.52 -8.60 15.66
N GLU A 114 7.99 -7.70 16.54
CA GLU A 114 9.24 -7.86 17.28
C GLU A 114 9.20 -9.02 18.26
N LYS A 115 8.10 -9.14 19.02
CA LYS A 115 7.86 -10.25 19.95
C LYS A 115 7.93 -11.61 19.24
N HIS A 116 7.50 -11.67 17.99
CA HIS A 116 7.47 -12.91 17.20
C HIS A 116 8.61 -13.02 16.18
N HIS A 117 9.59 -12.11 16.24
CA HIS A 117 10.80 -12.11 15.41
C HIS A 117 10.54 -12.08 13.90
N PHE A 118 9.50 -11.36 13.47
CA PHE A 118 9.26 -11.10 12.05
C PHE A 118 10.23 -10.04 11.53
N PRO A 119 10.90 -10.28 10.38
CA PRO A 119 11.61 -9.22 9.69
C PRO A 119 10.60 -8.28 9.00
N TYR A 120 10.78 -6.98 9.17
CA TYR A 120 9.99 -5.97 8.49
C TYR A 120 10.83 -4.70 8.29
N LYS A 121 10.50 -3.92 7.26
CA LYS A 121 11.11 -2.61 6.99
C LYS A 121 10.29 -1.47 7.60
N ASP A 122 8.97 -1.56 7.51
CA ASP A 122 8.04 -0.58 8.07
C ASP A 122 6.63 -1.17 8.23
N VAL A 123 5.81 -0.51 9.04
CA VAL A 123 4.36 -0.71 9.12
C VAL A 123 3.70 0.54 8.52
N TYR A 124 2.97 0.34 7.43
CA TYR A 124 2.42 1.44 6.64
C TYR A 124 1.23 2.11 7.32
N VAL A 125 1.34 3.44 7.48
CA VAL A 125 0.31 4.33 8.04
C VAL A 125 0.06 5.55 7.14
N GLY A 126 0.55 5.50 5.91
CA GLY A 126 0.45 6.60 4.95
C GLY A 126 -0.96 6.74 4.37
N GLN A 127 -1.16 7.83 3.64
CA GLN A 127 -2.38 8.05 2.87
C GLN A 127 -2.29 7.38 1.50
N GLY A 128 -3.36 6.69 1.11
CA GLY A 128 -3.48 6.03 -0.19
C GLY A 128 -2.77 4.68 -0.28
N LYS A 129 -2.52 4.24 -1.52
CA LYS A 129 -1.90 2.94 -1.79
C LYS A 129 -0.37 3.04 -1.75
N PRO A 130 0.32 2.20 -0.96
CA PRO A 130 1.78 2.16 -1.00
C PRO A 130 2.29 1.72 -2.37
N ARG A 131 3.35 2.36 -2.86
CA ARG A 131 4.03 1.97 -4.11
C ARG A 131 4.92 0.76 -3.83
N VAL A 132 4.43 -0.42 -4.17
CA VAL A 132 5.09 -1.73 -3.96
C VAL A 132 5.00 -2.60 -5.21
N ALA A 133 5.86 -3.61 -5.28
CA ALA A 133 5.91 -4.57 -6.39
C ALA A 133 4.79 -5.63 -6.30
N ALA A 134 4.37 -6.01 -5.10
CA ALA A 134 3.32 -7.00 -4.87
C ALA A 134 2.58 -6.77 -3.55
N PHE A 135 1.39 -7.34 -3.44
CA PHE A 135 0.57 -7.43 -2.23
C PHE A 135 0.38 -8.92 -1.90
N ILE A 136 0.61 -9.30 -0.65
CA ILE A 136 0.40 -10.65 -0.12
C ILE A 136 -0.67 -10.51 0.97
N ASP A 137 -1.86 -11.01 0.69
CA ASP A 137 -3.09 -10.72 1.44
C ASP A 137 -4.07 -11.89 1.24
N ASP A 138 -4.67 -12.41 2.31
CA ASP A 138 -5.55 -13.58 2.28
C ASP A 138 -6.91 -13.30 1.61
N ARG A 139 -7.26 -12.02 1.47
CA ARG A 139 -8.52 -11.54 0.87
C ARG A 139 -8.31 -10.86 -0.48
N ALA A 140 -7.08 -10.67 -0.93
CA ALA A 140 -6.80 -10.12 -2.25
C ALA A 140 -7.22 -11.09 -3.35
N VAL A 141 -7.88 -10.54 -4.37
CA VAL A 141 -8.24 -11.25 -5.59
C VAL A 141 -7.37 -10.75 -6.73
N SER A 142 -6.60 -11.65 -7.34
CA SER A 142 -5.81 -11.33 -8.53
C SER A 142 -6.73 -11.07 -9.72
N CYS A 143 -6.46 -10.00 -10.48
CA CYS A 143 -7.20 -9.66 -11.69
C CYS A 143 -6.25 -8.92 -12.65
N SER A 144 -5.82 -9.62 -13.71
CA SER A 144 -4.81 -9.16 -14.67
C SER A 144 -5.34 -9.17 -16.11
N PRO A 145 -6.35 -8.35 -16.44
CA PRO A 145 -7.07 -8.41 -17.72
C PRO A 145 -6.22 -8.06 -18.96
N GLN A 146 -5.05 -7.42 -18.76
CA GLN A 146 -4.13 -7.12 -19.87
C GLN A 146 -3.40 -8.37 -20.38
N THR A 147 -3.26 -9.39 -19.52
CA THR A 147 -2.52 -10.62 -19.83
C THR A 147 -3.41 -11.85 -19.86
N ASP A 148 -4.64 -11.73 -19.37
CA ASP A 148 -5.60 -12.83 -19.25
C ASP A 148 -7.02 -12.32 -19.56
N ALA A 149 -7.62 -12.83 -20.64
CA ALA A 149 -8.94 -12.42 -21.09
C ALA A 149 -10.06 -12.82 -20.11
N ASP A 150 -9.86 -13.88 -19.33
CA ASP A 150 -10.84 -14.43 -18.38
C ASP A 150 -10.64 -13.88 -16.96
N ALA A 151 -9.71 -12.94 -16.78
CA ALA A 151 -9.33 -12.41 -15.47
C ALA A 151 -10.51 -11.83 -14.69
N PHE A 152 -11.43 -11.14 -15.37
CA PHE A 152 -12.59 -10.54 -14.71
C PHE A 152 -13.56 -11.58 -14.16
N ASP A 153 -13.80 -12.64 -14.93
CA ASP A 153 -14.71 -13.70 -14.53
C ASP A 153 -14.13 -14.52 -13.38
N THR A 154 -12.84 -14.87 -13.49
CA THR A 154 -12.09 -15.55 -12.43
C THR A 154 -12.05 -14.73 -11.14
N ALA A 155 -11.83 -13.41 -11.26
CA ALA A 155 -11.87 -12.51 -10.12
C ALA A 155 -13.27 -12.45 -9.51
N LEU A 156 -14.32 -12.37 -10.32
CA LEU A 156 -15.70 -12.32 -9.84
C LEU A 156 -16.09 -13.60 -9.09
N ASP A 157 -15.69 -14.77 -9.60
CA ASP A 157 -15.90 -16.05 -8.93
C ASP A 157 -15.16 -16.13 -7.58
N SER A 158 -13.94 -15.60 -7.53
CA SER A 158 -13.15 -15.52 -6.30
C SER A 158 -13.82 -14.59 -5.28
N VAL A 159 -14.31 -13.44 -5.71
CA VAL A 159 -15.09 -12.52 -4.86
C VAL A 159 -16.36 -13.19 -4.34
N TYR A 160 -17.11 -13.91 -5.18
CA TYR A 160 -18.30 -14.63 -4.73
C TYR A 160 -17.98 -15.66 -3.64
N LYS A 161 -16.89 -16.41 -3.79
CA LYS A 161 -16.42 -17.36 -2.77
C LYS A 161 -16.07 -16.66 -1.46
N ILE A 162 -15.29 -15.59 -1.50
CA ILE A 162 -14.91 -14.81 -0.30
C ILE A 162 -16.14 -14.25 0.41
N LEU A 163 -17.13 -13.76 -0.34
CA LEU A 163 -18.38 -13.24 0.22
C LEU A 163 -19.36 -14.33 0.68
N GLY A 164 -19.04 -15.63 0.52
CA GLY A 164 -19.94 -16.74 0.84
C GLY A 164 -21.20 -16.78 -0.03
N ARG A 165 -21.16 -16.20 -1.22
CA ARG A 165 -22.30 -16.10 -2.14
C ARG A 165 -22.21 -17.17 -3.23
N LYS A 166 -23.36 -17.66 -3.71
CA LYS A 166 -23.40 -18.55 -4.88
C LYS A 166 -22.96 -17.77 -6.12
N ALA A 167 -22.08 -18.38 -6.93
CA ALA A 167 -21.67 -17.83 -8.21
C ALA A 167 -22.90 -17.54 -9.09
N ARG A 168 -22.88 -16.44 -9.84
CA ARG A 168 -23.98 -16.06 -10.72
C ARG A 168 -24.11 -17.14 -11.81
N LYS A 169 -25.26 -17.82 -11.87
CA LYS A 169 -25.57 -18.71 -13.01
C LYS A 169 -25.53 -17.85 -14.28
N ARG A 170 -24.66 -18.22 -15.21
CA ARG A 170 -24.61 -17.65 -16.56
C ARG A 170 -25.79 -18.12 -17.38
#